data_AF-A0A497B0X1-F1
#
_entry.id   AF-A0A497B0X1-F1
#
_cell.length_a   1.000
_cell.length_b   1.000
_cell.length_c   1.000
_cell.angle_alpha   90.00
_cell.angle_beta   90.00
_cell.angle_gamma   90.00
#
_symmetry.space_group_name_H-M   'P 1'
#
loop_
_entity.id
_entity.type
_entity.pdbx_description
1 polymer ?
#
loop_
_entity_poly.entity_id
_entity_poly.type
_entity_poly.pdbx_seq_one_letter_code
_entity_poly.pdbx_strand_id
1 'polypeptide(L)'
;MPKYIEIVDTFPTLQGEGRYVGTPIFLIRVARCIYQCPYCDTKFAWKGGKKYTEEQLVSIIKEQDYKTVLWTGGEPLIYFPQIPEVIRETQDYSHHIETTGGVKVLPEEFGVFDYVCFSPKTYSDIENIMEYKKYLEKHGIEYDIKVVTDLQEVNLGLIKYATMLMPLSVPNSEESKRIARDVWRYCVYNKIRFSPRIQHYIWGYGKTI
;
A
#
# COMPACT_ATOMS: atom_id res chain seq x y z
N MET A 1 12.03 -19.56 12.85
CA MET A 1 11.30 -18.40 12.32
C MET A 1 9.81 -18.61 12.58
N PRO A 2 9.00 -17.57 12.84
CA PRO A 2 7.55 -17.74 12.91
C PRO A 2 7.06 -18.30 11.58
N LYS A 3 6.40 -19.46 11.61
CA LYS A 3 5.95 -20.22 10.43
C LYS A 3 4.65 -19.67 9.82
N TYR A 4 4.34 -18.40 10.03
CA TYR A 4 3.04 -17.87 9.65
C TYR A 4 3.05 -16.37 9.37
N ILE A 5 2.16 -15.99 8.45
CA ILE A 5 1.75 -14.62 8.18
C ILE A 5 0.36 -14.44 8.83
N GLU A 6 0.16 -13.36 9.58
CA GLU A 6 -1.18 -13.05 10.12
C GLU A 6 -1.95 -12.22 9.10
N ILE A 7 -3.11 -12.72 8.70
CA ILE A 7 -3.96 -12.15 7.66
C ILE A 7 -5.28 -11.69 8.28
N VAL A 8 -5.70 -10.48 7.94
CA VAL A 8 -6.97 -9.90 8.34
C VAL A 8 -8.05 -10.32 7.35
N ASP A 9 -7.83 -10.03 6.07
CA ASP A 9 -8.81 -10.31 5.00
C ASP A 9 -8.10 -10.74 3.71
N THR A 10 -8.75 -11.61 2.95
CA THR A 10 -8.38 -11.94 1.56
C THR A 10 -9.64 -11.96 0.71
N PHE A 11 -9.70 -11.12 -0.32
CA PHE A 11 -10.87 -11.08 -1.20
C PHE A 11 -10.54 -10.41 -2.53
N PRO A 12 -11.29 -10.76 -3.60
CA PRO A 12 -11.20 -10.05 -4.86
C PRO A 12 -11.85 -8.67 -4.79
N THR A 13 -11.23 -7.68 -5.43
CA THR A 13 -11.70 -6.30 -5.44
C THR A 13 -11.12 -5.50 -6.62
N LEU A 14 -11.39 -4.19 -6.67
CA LEU A 14 -10.66 -3.26 -7.53
C LEU A 14 -9.58 -2.54 -6.72
N GLN A 15 -8.41 -2.31 -7.31
CA GLN A 15 -7.43 -1.40 -6.74
C GLN A 15 -8.07 -0.01 -6.60
N GLY A 16 -8.15 0.47 -5.37
CA GLY A 16 -8.85 1.69 -5.01
C GLY A 16 -8.00 2.96 -5.10
N GLU A 17 -6.67 2.79 -5.15
CA GLU A 17 -5.69 3.86 -5.01
C GLU A 17 -4.49 3.71 -5.96
N GLY A 18 -3.77 4.81 -6.17
CA GLY A 18 -2.50 4.83 -6.88
C GLY A 18 -2.58 4.68 -8.40
N ARG A 19 -1.52 4.12 -8.98
CA ARG A 19 -1.34 3.98 -10.44
C ARG A 19 -2.40 3.08 -11.10
N TYR A 20 -2.79 2.01 -10.41
CA TYR A 20 -3.63 0.94 -10.96
C TYR A 20 -5.10 1.06 -10.56
N VAL A 21 -5.57 2.26 -10.17
CA VAL A 21 -6.97 2.50 -9.79
C VAL A 21 -7.94 1.90 -10.82
N GLY A 22 -8.91 1.11 -10.35
CA GLY A 22 -9.92 0.45 -11.19
C GLY A 22 -9.50 -0.91 -11.75
N THR A 23 -8.29 -1.38 -11.47
CA THR A 23 -7.82 -2.72 -11.91
C THR A 23 -8.37 -3.81 -10.99
N PRO A 24 -8.98 -4.90 -11.51
CA PRO A 24 -9.32 -6.07 -10.72
C PRO A 24 -8.08 -6.76 -10.12
N ILE A 25 -8.12 -7.03 -8.82
CA ILE A 25 -7.03 -7.63 -8.06
C ILE A 25 -7.56 -8.64 -7.04
N PHE A 26 -6.70 -9.56 -6.60
CA PHE A 26 -6.87 -10.29 -5.36
C PHE A 26 -6.10 -9.60 -4.25
N LEU A 27 -6.80 -9.08 -3.24
CA LEU A 27 -6.19 -8.34 -2.13
C LEU A 27 -5.88 -9.30 -0.98
N ILE A 28 -4.65 -9.23 -0.46
CA ILE A 28 -4.22 -9.90 0.76
C ILE A 28 -3.84 -8.82 1.78
N ARG A 29 -4.68 -8.69 2.82
CA ARG A 29 -4.50 -7.71 3.91
C ARG A 29 -3.83 -8.39 5.09
N VAL A 30 -2.56 -8.08 5.35
CA VAL A 30 -1.88 -8.59 6.55
C VAL A 30 -2.30 -7.81 7.81
N ALA A 31 -2.02 -8.40 8.97
CA ALA A 31 -2.29 -7.82 10.27
C ALA A 31 -1.05 -7.09 10.84
N ARG A 32 -1.23 -6.33 11.93
CA ARG A 32 -0.20 -5.56 12.67
C ARG A 32 0.48 -4.46 11.85
N CYS A 33 0.69 -3.31 12.46
CA CYS A 33 1.42 -2.20 11.83
C CYS A 33 2.40 -1.58 12.83
N ILE A 34 3.57 -1.14 12.36
CA ILE A 34 4.54 -0.39 13.17
C ILE A 34 4.06 1.04 13.48
N TYR A 35 3.00 1.49 12.80
CA TYR A 35 2.40 2.80 12.97
C TYR A 35 0.95 2.71 13.46
N GLN A 36 0.53 3.72 14.23
CA GLN A 36 -0.84 3.92 14.66
C GLN A 36 -1.36 5.28 14.18
N CYS A 37 -1.31 5.52 12.87
CA CYS A 37 -1.66 6.83 12.30
C CYS A 37 -3.09 7.23 12.70
N PRO A 38 -3.32 8.49 13.16
CA PRO A 38 -4.64 8.93 13.60
C PRO A 38 -5.68 8.87 12.48
N TYR A 39 -5.23 9.08 11.24
CA TYR A 39 -6.01 9.05 10.00
C TYR A 39 -6.06 7.69 9.28
N CYS A 40 -5.61 6.61 9.92
CA CYS A 40 -5.69 5.28 9.34
C CYS A 40 -7.17 4.85 9.18
N ASP A 41 -7.55 4.42 7.98
CA ASP A 41 -8.87 3.87 7.66
C ASP A 41 -8.96 2.35 7.96
N THR A 42 -7.83 1.72 8.28
CA THR A 42 -7.69 0.28 8.48
C THR A 42 -7.21 -0.06 9.90
N LYS A 43 -7.67 0.71 10.90
CA LYS A 43 -7.30 0.49 12.33
C LYS A 43 -7.61 -0.92 12.84
N PHE A 44 -8.59 -1.60 12.22
CA PHE A 44 -8.91 -2.99 12.52
C PHE A 44 -7.74 -3.93 12.22
N ALA A 45 -6.89 -3.61 11.24
CA ALA A 45 -5.71 -4.38 10.90
C ALA A 45 -4.55 -4.20 11.88
N TRP A 46 -4.60 -3.28 12.85
CA TRP A 46 -3.55 -3.13 13.87
C TRP A 46 -3.51 -4.28 14.89
N LYS A 47 -4.60 -5.05 14.98
CA LYS A 47 -4.70 -6.22 15.86
C LYS A 47 -4.09 -7.44 15.19
N GLY A 48 -4.12 -8.58 15.87
CA GLY A 48 -3.73 -9.86 15.28
C GLY A 48 -4.73 -10.35 14.24
N GLY A 49 -4.24 -11.13 13.28
CA GLY A 49 -5.04 -11.78 12.23
C GLY A 49 -5.08 -13.30 12.38
N LYS A 50 -5.76 -13.97 11.45
CA LYS A 50 -5.69 -15.43 11.34
C LYS A 50 -4.32 -15.82 10.77
N LYS A 51 -3.71 -16.85 11.34
CA LYS A 51 -2.37 -17.33 10.94
C LYS A 51 -2.49 -18.23 9.72
N TYR A 52 -1.69 -17.94 8.70
CA TYR A 52 -1.55 -18.75 7.49
C TYR A 52 -0.08 -19.13 7.27
N THR A 53 0.19 -20.36 6.86
CA THR A 53 1.52 -20.75 6.36
C THR A 53 1.70 -20.26 4.91
N GLU A 54 2.93 -20.31 4.41
CA GLU A 54 3.23 -19.97 3.01
C GLU A 54 2.46 -20.88 2.05
N GLU A 55 2.41 -22.19 2.30
CA GLU A 55 1.72 -23.16 1.44
C GLU A 55 0.20 -22.90 1.39
N GLN A 56 -0.38 -22.47 2.51
CA GLN A 56 -1.80 -22.09 2.55
C GLN A 56 -2.06 -20.84 1.71
N LEU A 57 -1.18 -19.84 1.75
CA LEU A 57 -1.34 -18.63 0.94
C LEU A 57 -1.10 -18.90 -0.55
N VAL A 58 -0.11 -19.73 -0.89
CA VAL A 58 0.11 -20.20 -2.26
C VAL A 58 -1.15 -20.88 -2.79
N SER A 59 -1.76 -21.77 -2.01
CA SER A 59 -2.99 -22.46 -2.39
C SER A 59 -4.14 -21.48 -2.61
N ILE A 60 -4.32 -20.53 -1.68
CA ILE A 60 -5.36 -19.49 -1.79
C ILE A 60 -5.19 -18.66 -3.06
N ILE A 61 -3.96 -18.22 -3.37
CA ILE A 61 -3.66 -17.42 -4.57
C ILE A 61 -3.95 -18.22 -5.85
N LYS A 62 -3.51 -19.49 -5.91
CA LYS A 62 -3.71 -20.38 -7.07
C LYS A 62 -5.17 -20.72 -7.35
N GLU A 63 -6.05 -20.58 -6.37
CA GLU A 63 -7.49 -20.74 -6.53
C GLU A 63 -8.18 -19.49 -7.13
N GLN A 64 -7.45 -18.38 -7.29
CA GLN A 64 -7.99 -17.12 -7.80
C GLN A 64 -7.79 -16.97 -9.31
N ASP A 65 -8.84 -16.48 -9.98
CA ASP A 65 -8.81 -16.12 -11.42
C ASP A 65 -8.35 -14.66 -11.68
N TYR A 66 -7.73 -14.03 -10.68
CA TYR A 66 -7.25 -12.65 -10.75
C TYR A 66 -5.75 -12.63 -11.02
N LYS A 67 -5.34 -11.93 -12.07
CA LYS A 67 -3.92 -11.90 -12.50
C LYS A 67 -2.98 -11.13 -11.58
N THR A 68 -3.52 -10.30 -10.69
CA THR A 68 -2.73 -9.42 -9.84
C THR A 68 -3.08 -9.65 -8.37
N VAL A 69 -2.06 -9.89 -7.55
CA VAL A 69 -2.16 -10.01 -6.10
C VAL A 69 -1.61 -8.74 -5.46
N LEU A 70 -2.40 -8.10 -4.60
CA LEU A 70 -1.98 -6.93 -3.83
C LEU A 70 -1.72 -7.30 -2.38
N TRP A 71 -0.47 -7.20 -1.96
CA TRP A 71 -0.06 -7.30 -0.56
C TRP A 71 -0.18 -5.92 0.11
N THR A 72 -1.03 -5.80 1.13
CA THR A 72 -1.29 -4.52 1.82
C THR A 72 -1.69 -4.79 3.28
N GLY A 73 -2.11 -3.73 3.98
CA GLY A 73 -2.73 -3.80 5.31
C GLY A 73 -1.78 -4.16 6.42
N GLY A 74 -2.08 -3.73 7.64
CA GLY A 74 -1.01 -3.66 8.62
C GLY A 74 0.21 -2.96 8.01
N GLU A 75 1.40 -3.49 8.23
CA GLU A 75 2.59 -3.21 7.43
C GLU A 75 3.14 -4.53 6.86
N PRO A 76 3.06 -4.80 5.54
CA PRO A 76 3.48 -6.08 4.98
C PRO A 76 4.96 -6.41 5.19
N LEU A 77 5.85 -5.41 5.27
CA LEU A 77 7.28 -5.65 5.44
C LEU A 77 7.64 -6.34 6.76
N ILE A 78 6.75 -6.37 7.77
CA ILE A 78 7.01 -7.10 9.02
C ILE A 78 7.00 -8.63 8.84
N TYR A 79 6.46 -9.12 7.72
CA TYR A 79 6.37 -10.55 7.37
C TYR A 79 7.40 -10.96 6.31
N PHE A 80 8.52 -10.24 6.24
CA PHE A 80 9.65 -10.64 5.42
C PHE A 80 10.55 -11.59 6.24
N PRO A 81 11.05 -12.68 5.65
CA PRO A 81 11.05 -13.02 4.22
C PRO A 81 9.85 -13.86 3.72
N GLN A 82 8.84 -14.13 4.55
CA GLN A 82 7.76 -15.08 4.23
C GLN A 82 6.91 -14.64 3.03
N ILE A 83 6.57 -13.35 2.90
CA ILE A 83 5.82 -12.86 1.72
C ILE A 83 6.61 -13.13 0.43
N PRO A 84 7.91 -12.76 0.31
CA PRO A 84 8.75 -13.17 -0.81
C PRO A 84 8.80 -14.68 -1.09
N GLU A 85 8.72 -15.53 -0.07
CA GLU A 85 8.63 -17.00 -0.23
C GLU A 85 7.33 -17.41 -0.94
N VAL A 86 6.19 -16.86 -0.55
CA VAL A 86 4.91 -17.11 -1.24
C VAL A 86 4.98 -16.65 -2.70
N ILE A 87 5.54 -15.47 -2.95
CA ILE A 87 5.62 -14.88 -4.30
C ILE A 87 6.45 -15.76 -5.24
N ARG A 88 7.57 -16.34 -4.76
CA ARG A 88 8.39 -17.25 -5.56
C ARG A 88 7.66 -18.50 -6.03
N GLU A 89 6.63 -18.93 -5.30
CA GLU A 89 5.79 -20.10 -5.66
C GLU A 89 4.54 -19.72 -6.48
N THR A 90 4.32 -18.43 -6.72
CA THR A 90 3.15 -17.86 -7.42
C THR A 90 3.56 -16.86 -8.53
N GLN A 91 4.72 -17.07 -9.15
CA GLN A 91 5.30 -16.18 -10.19
C GLN A 91 4.46 -16.04 -11.46
N ASP A 92 3.43 -16.86 -11.63
CA ASP A 92 2.42 -16.74 -12.68
C ASP A 92 1.43 -15.58 -12.45
N TYR A 93 1.43 -15.01 -11.24
CA TYR A 93 0.66 -13.82 -10.86
C TYR A 93 1.56 -12.59 -10.85
N SER A 94 0.99 -11.43 -11.15
CA SER A 94 1.65 -10.15 -10.93
C SER A 94 1.51 -9.73 -9.46
N HIS A 95 2.61 -9.46 -8.78
CA HIS A 95 2.61 -9.15 -7.35
C HIS A 95 2.91 -7.68 -7.09
N HIS A 96 1.96 -7.01 -6.46
CA HIS A 96 2.05 -5.62 -6.04
C HIS A 96 2.13 -5.54 -4.51
N ILE A 97 2.82 -4.54 -3.98
CA ILE A 97 2.86 -4.26 -2.53
C ILE A 97 2.54 -2.80 -2.22
N GLU A 98 1.74 -2.57 -1.19
CA GLU A 98 1.59 -1.27 -0.53
C GLU A 98 2.22 -1.30 0.85
N THR A 99 3.25 -0.49 1.07
CA THR A 99 4.02 -0.45 2.32
C THR A 99 4.30 0.98 2.73
N THR A 100 4.52 1.24 4.02
CA THR A 100 5.07 2.52 4.45
C THR A 100 6.55 2.69 4.09
N GLY A 101 7.28 1.60 3.87
CA GLY A 101 8.74 1.60 3.72
C GLY A 101 9.50 1.76 5.05
N GLY A 102 8.80 1.71 6.19
CA GLY A 102 9.38 1.99 7.51
C GLY A 102 10.10 0.82 8.17
N VAL A 103 9.85 -0.42 7.72
CA VAL A 103 10.58 -1.61 8.21
C VAL A 103 11.82 -1.79 7.37
N LYS A 104 12.99 -1.86 8.02
CA LYS A 104 14.27 -2.07 7.34
C LYS A 104 14.39 -3.51 6.87
N VAL A 105 14.26 -3.71 5.57
CA VAL A 105 14.55 -4.95 4.83
C VAL A 105 15.73 -4.73 3.88
N LEU A 106 16.26 -5.80 3.29
CA LEU A 106 17.29 -5.68 2.25
C LEU A 106 16.65 -5.22 0.93
N PRO A 107 17.24 -4.27 0.17
CA PRO A 107 16.65 -3.77 -1.07
C PRO A 107 16.29 -4.86 -2.09
N GLU A 108 17.10 -5.93 -2.17
CA GLU A 108 16.89 -7.07 -3.04
C GLU A 108 15.64 -7.89 -2.73
N GLU A 109 15.08 -7.79 -1.52
CA GLU A 109 13.81 -8.46 -1.19
C GLU A 109 12.63 -7.85 -1.94
N PHE A 110 12.76 -6.63 -2.48
CA PHE A 110 11.75 -6.07 -3.38
C PHE A 110 11.83 -6.65 -4.80
N GLY A 111 12.87 -7.41 -5.15
CA GLY A 111 13.09 -7.97 -6.48
C GLY A 111 12.04 -8.97 -6.96
N VAL A 112 11.16 -9.42 -6.06
CA VAL A 112 10.06 -10.35 -6.37
C VAL A 112 8.77 -9.64 -6.77
N PHE A 113 8.66 -8.32 -6.59
CA PHE A 113 7.44 -7.57 -6.90
C PHE A 113 7.52 -6.92 -8.29
N ASP A 114 6.39 -6.89 -8.99
CA ASP A 114 6.26 -6.14 -10.25
C ASP A 114 6.02 -4.64 -10.00
N TYR A 115 5.41 -4.31 -8.86
CA TYR A 115 5.11 -2.93 -8.47
C TYR A 115 5.15 -2.70 -6.96
N VAL A 116 5.81 -1.61 -6.56
CA VAL A 116 5.95 -1.20 -5.16
C VAL A 116 5.36 0.19 -4.94
N CYS A 117 4.29 0.28 -4.15
CA CYS A 117 3.71 1.55 -3.74
C CYS A 117 4.11 1.90 -2.30
N PHE A 118 5.02 2.86 -2.15
CA PHE A 118 5.37 3.40 -0.84
C PHE A 118 4.36 4.45 -0.39
N SER A 119 3.97 4.43 0.88
CA SER A 119 3.22 5.50 1.53
C SER A 119 3.90 5.88 2.85
N PRO A 120 4.95 6.71 2.81
CA PRO A 120 5.72 7.06 4.00
C PRO A 120 4.87 7.82 5.02
N LYS A 121 5.19 7.62 6.30
CA LYS A 121 4.57 8.28 7.46
C LYS A 121 5.58 9.18 8.18
N THR A 122 6.88 8.95 8.00
CA THR A 122 7.97 9.71 8.62
C THR A 122 9.13 9.97 7.64
N TYR A 123 10.08 10.83 8.04
CA TYR A 123 11.33 11.01 7.30
C TYR A 123 12.25 9.77 7.34
N SER A 124 12.18 8.98 8.41
CA SER A 124 12.91 7.71 8.50
C SER A 124 12.46 6.72 7.42
N ASP A 125 11.15 6.68 7.15
CA ASP A 125 10.61 5.89 6.02
C ASP A 125 11.21 6.36 4.70
N ILE A 126 11.31 7.68 4.49
CA ILE A 126 11.92 8.25 3.28
C ILE A 126 13.38 7.82 3.15
N GLU A 127 14.17 7.85 4.22
CA GLU A 127 15.57 7.42 4.17
C GLU A 127 15.71 5.98 3.68
N ASN A 128 14.85 5.08 4.18
CA ASN A 128 14.78 3.69 3.70
C ASN A 128 14.33 3.61 2.23
N ILE A 129 13.25 4.32 1.88
CA ILE A 129 12.71 4.34 0.51
C ILE A 129 13.76 4.85 -0.48
N MET A 130 14.59 5.81 -0.11
CA MET A 130 15.65 6.33 -0.99
C MET A 130 16.74 5.27 -1.28
N GLU A 131 16.95 4.31 -0.39
CA GLU A 131 17.81 3.16 -0.64
C GLU A 131 17.12 2.13 -1.55
N TYR A 132 15.86 1.78 -1.23
CA TYR A 132 15.07 0.83 -2.03
C TYR A 132 14.89 1.32 -3.46
N LYS A 133 14.56 2.59 -3.64
CA LYS A 133 14.42 3.25 -4.93
C LYS A 133 15.62 3.01 -5.84
N LYS A 134 16.86 3.12 -5.33
CA LYS A 134 18.07 2.88 -6.14
C LYS A 134 18.11 1.45 -6.67
N TYR A 135 17.71 0.47 -5.86
CA TYR A 135 17.61 -0.91 -6.30
C TYR A 135 16.49 -1.10 -7.32
N LEU A 136 15.30 -0.57 -7.05
CA LEU A 136 14.13 -0.68 -7.93
C LEU A 136 14.42 -0.08 -9.32
N GLU A 137 15.01 1.11 -9.37
CA GLU A 137 15.40 1.79 -10.62
C GLU A 137 16.45 0.99 -11.40
N LYS A 138 17.45 0.43 -10.71
CA LYS A 138 18.50 -0.38 -11.34
C LYS A 138 17.94 -1.65 -12.00
N HIS A 139 16.86 -2.21 -11.45
CA HIS A 139 16.27 -3.46 -11.93
C HIS A 139 14.98 -3.25 -12.74
N GLY A 140 14.60 -1.99 -13.01
CA GLY A 140 13.41 -1.67 -13.79
C GLY A 140 12.08 -2.02 -13.12
N ILE A 141 12.07 -2.11 -11.78
CA ILE A 141 10.86 -2.41 -11.01
C ILE A 141 10.04 -1.13 -10.86
N GLU A 142 8.76 -1.18 -11.22
CA GLU A 142 7.90 -0.01 -11.11
C GLU A 142 7.63 0.34 -9.64
N TYR A 143 7.63 1.64 -9.34
CA TYR A 143 7.29 2.10 -8.01
C TYR A 143 6.63 3.47 -8.03
N ASP A 144 5.96 3.78 -6.92
CA ASP A 144 5.44 5.11 -6.65
C ASP A 144 5.59 5.47 -5.15
N ILE A 145 5.74 6.76 -4.86
CA ILE A 145 5.73 7.31 -3.50
C ILE A 145 4.43 8.12 -3.35
N LYS A 146 3.42 7.49 -2.76
CA LYS A 146 2.07 8.00 -2.52
C LYS A 146 1.98 8.69 -1.16
N VAL A 147 2.03 10.02 -1.15
CA VAL A 147 1.92 10.82 0.07
C VAL A 147 0.47 11.21 0.33
N VAL A 148 -0.06 10.80 1.49
CA VAL A 148 -1.39 11.23 1.98
C VAL A 148 -1.27 12.60 2.60
N THR A 149 -2.06 13.59 2.18
CA THR A 149 -1.94 14.95 2.70
C THR A 149 -3.24 15.74 2.65
N ASP A 150 -3.38 16.71 3.54
CA ASP A 150 -4.37 17.79 3.50
C ASP A 150 -3.81 19.13 3.00
N LEU A 151 -2.53 19.14 2.60
CA LEU A 151 -1.73 20.32 2.24
C LEU A 151 -1.54 21.34 3.37
N GLN A 152 -1.83 20.99 4.62
CA GLN A 152 -1.72 21.90 5.77
C GLN A 152 -0.79 21.33 6.84
N GLU A 153 -1.05 20.11 7.28
CA GLU A 153 -0.33 19.48 8.39
C GLU A 153 0.12 18.06 8.02
N VAL A 154 -0.79 17.25 7.50
CA VAL A 154 -0.54 15.83 7.31
C VAL A 154 0.49 15.61 6.21
N ASN A 155 1.65 15.08 6.62
CA ASN A 155 2.79 14.72 5.77
C ASN A 155 3.29 15.85 4.85
N LEU A 156 3.07 17.12 5.21
CA LEU A 156 3.41 18.28 4.36
C LEU A 156 4.89 18.26 3.92
N GLY A 157 5.80 17.94 4.85
CA GLY A 157 7.23 17.86 4.57
C GLY A 157 7.64 16.71 3.65
N LEU A 158 6.78 15.70 3.48
CA LEU A 158 7.05 14.52 2.65
C LEU A 158 6.64 14.73 1.18
N ILE A 159 5.82 15.75 0.88
CA ILE A 159 5.30 16.03 -0.47
C ILE A 159 6.43 16.17 -1.50
N LYS A 160 7.58 16.74 -1.12
CA LYS A 160 8.74 16.92 -2.02
C LYS A 160 9.35 15.61 -2.53
N TYR A 161 9.04 14.47 -1.92
CA TYR A 161 9.48 13.15 -2.36
C TYR A 161 8.41 12.38 -3.12
N ALA A 162 7.18 12.91 -3.20
CA ALA A 162 6.05 12.19 -3.75
C ALA A 162 6.14 12.04 -5.28
N THR A 163 5.74 10.87 -5.79
CA THR A 163 5.42 10.69 -7.21
C THR A 163 3.93 10.90 -7.46
N MET A 164 3.11 10.76 -6.42
CA MET A 164 1.68 11.04 -6.43
C MET A 164 1.19 11.53 -5.07
N LEU A 165 0.16 12.37 -5.07
CA LEU A 165 -0.52 12.80 -3.85
C LEU A 165 -1.89 12.14 -3.75
N MET A 166 -2.22 11.68 -2.54
CA MET A 166 -3.55 11.20 -2.19
C MET A 166 -4.17 12.18 -1.18
N PRO A 167 -5.39 12.68 -1.41
CA PRO A 167 -6.04 13.55 -0.44
C PRO A 167 -6.39 12.78 0.83
N LEU A 168 -6.13 13.41 1.97
CA LEU A 168 -6.61 12.93 3.26
C LEU A 168 -8.14 12.84 3.24
N SER A 169 -8.67 11.66 3.56
CA SER A 169 -10.09 11.50 3.84
C SER A 169 -10.36 11.72 5.33
N VAL A 170 -11.46 12.39 5.66
CA VAL A 170 -11.92 12.63 7.03
C VAL A 170 -13.41 12.30 7.16
N PRO A 171 -13.96 12.08 8.38
CA PRO A 171 -15.36 11.69 8.55
C PRO A 171 -16.37 12.67 7.95
N ASN A 172 -16.04 13.97 7.91
CA ASN A 172 -16.87 14.98 7.26
C ASN A 172 -16.69 14.89 5.73
N SER A 173 -17.75 14.56 5.02
CA SER A 173 -17.73 14.34 3.56
C SER A 173 -17.46 15.61 2.76
N GLU A 174 -18.00 16.75 3.17
CA GLU A 174 -17.75 18.04 2.50
C GLU A 174 -16.32 18.52 2.72
N GLU A 175 -15.78 18.29 3.91
CA GLU A 175 -14.38 18.58 4.21
C GLU A 175 -13.44 17.65 3.40
N SER A 176 -13.74 16.36 3.30
CA SER A 176 -13.01 15.43 2.43
C SER A 176 -13.02 15.88 0.97
N LYS A 177 -14.17 16.34 0.46
CA LYS A 177 -14.27 16.90 -0.90
C LYS A 177 -13.49 18.20 -1.04
N ARG A 178 -13.45 19.05 -0.01
CA ARG A 178 -12.63 20.27 0.00
C ARG A 178 -11.15 19.92 -0.11
N ILE A 179 -10.65 19.04 0.77
CA ILE A 179 -9.26 18.55 0.74
C ILE A 179 -8.94 17.93 -0.63
N ALA A 180 -9.83 17.08 -1.16
CA ALA A 180 -9.64 16.48 -2.48
C ALA A 180 -9.53 17.51 -3.61
N ARG A 181 -10.36 18.57 -3.60
CA ARG A 181 -10.28 19.66 -4.58
C ARG A 181 -8.97 20.44 -4.46
N ASP A 182 -8.49 20.69 -3.24
CA ASP A 182 -7.25 21.44 -3.01
C ASP A 182 -6.02 20.64 -3.43
N VAL A 183 -5.97 19.35 -3.07
CA VAL A 183 -4.94 18.41 -3.52
C VAL A 183 -4.98 18.23 -5.04
N TRP A 184 -6.16 18.13 -5.65
CA TRP A 184 -6.32 18.08 -7.10
C TRP A 184 -5.70 19.30 -7.79
N ARG A 185 -6.04 20.51 -7.31
CA ARG A 185 -5.47 21.75 -7.86
C ARG A 185 -3.96 21.77 -7.69
N TYR A 186 -3.44 21.38 -6.53
CA TYR A 186 -2.00 21.28 -6.29
C TYR A 186 -1.33 20.32 -7.28
N CYS A 187 -1.92 19.14 -7.51
CA CYS A 187 -1.44 18.16 -8.47
C CYS A 187 -1.35 18.76 -9.89
N VAL A 188 -2.40 19.45 -10.33
CA VAL A 188 -2.44 20.13 -11.65
C VAL A 188 -1.34 21.18 -11.75
N TYR A 189 -1.21 22.08 -10.77
CA TYR A 189 -0.22 23.16 -10.82
C TYR A 189 1.22 22.66 -10.75
N ASN A 190 1.48 21.59 -9.99
CA ASN A 190 2.83 21.05 -9.76
C ASN A 190 3.17 19.86 -10.68
N LYS A 191 2.29 19.49 -11.61
CA LYS A 191 2.49 18.36 -12.55
C LYS A 191 2.80 17.03 -11.84
N ILE A 192 2.21 16.80 -10.67
CA ILE A 192 2.33 15.57 -9.90
C ILE A 192 1.05 14.74 -10.03
N ARG A 193 1.16 13.41 -10.04
CA ARG A 193 -0.01 12.54 -10.18
C ARG A 193 -0.96 12.69 -8.99
N PHE A 194 -2.26 12.58 -9.27
CA PHE A 194 -3.31 12.53 -8.26
C PHE A 194 -3.74 11.07 -8.08
N SER A 195 -3.72 10.58 -6.85
CA SER A 195 -4.26 9.28 -6.47
C SER A 195 -5.62 9.49 -5.81
N PRO A 196 -6.73 9.05 -6.42
CA PRO A 196 -8.02 9.02 -5.73
C PRO A 196 -8.04 7.92 -4.66
N ARG A 197 -9.14 7.90 -3.91
CA ARG A 197 -9.54 6.78 -3.06
C ARG A 197 -10.98 6.39 -3.43
N ILE A 198 -11.13 5.61 -4.50
CA ILE A 198 -12.45 5.39 -5.12
C ILE A 198 -13.39 4.57 -4.23
N GLN A 199 -12.85 3.69 -3.38
CA GLN A 199 -13.64 2.90 -2.43
C GLN A 199 -14.36 3.79 -1.40
N HIS A 200 -13.76 4.90 -0.96
CA HIS A 200 -14.43 5.85 -0.08
C HIS A 200 -15.55 6.61 -0.78
N TYR A 201 -15.42 6.88 -2.08
CA TYR A 201 -16.47 7.50 -2.87
C TYR A 201 -17.68 6.57 -3.04
N ILE A 202 -17.44 5.27 -3.21
CA ILE A 202 -18.50 4.26 -3.42
C ILE A 202 -19.19 3.88 -2.10
N TRP A 203 -18.42 3.56 -1.06
CA TRP A 203 -18.94 2.95 0.18
C TRP A 203 -19.07 3.93 1.34
N GLY A 204 -18.44 5.10 1.23
CA GLY A 204 -18.34 6.08 2.30
C GLY A 204 -17.04 5.97 3.11
N TYR A 205 -16.77 7.00 3.91
CA TYR A 205 -15.56 7.11 4.73
C TYR A 205 -15.40 5.94 5.71
N GLY A 206 -14.19 5.38 5.78
CA GLY A 206 -13.83 4.35 6.76
C GLY A 206 -14.48 2.98 6.51
N LYS A 207 -15.18 2.82 5.38
CA LYS A 207 -15.66 1.53 4.92
C LYS A 207 -14.66 0.98 3.91
N THR A 208 -13.98 -0.10 4.29
CA THR A 208 -13.28 -0.96 3.35
C THR A 208 -14.26 -1.96 2.76
N ILE A 209 -14.00 -2.38 1.52
CA ILE A 209 -14.65 -3.54 0.91
C ILE A 209 -14.30 -4.77 1.73
#